data_AF-A0A9W4GYR5-F1
#
_entry.id   AF-A0A9W4GYR5-F1
#
_cell.length_a   1.000
_cell.length_b   1.000
_cell.length_c   1.000
_cell.angle_alpha   90.00
_cell.angle_beta   90.00
_cell.angle_gamma   90.00
#
_symmetry.space_group_name_H-M   'P 1'
#
loop_
_entity.id
_entity.type
_entity.pdbx_description
1 polymer ?
#
loop_
_entity_poly.entity_id
_entity_poly.type
_entity_poly.pdbx_seq_one_letter_code
_entity_poly.pdbx_strand_id
1 'polypeptide(L)'
;MTPPDSAGGPATGPGGAPTAPGASADGPPAAGTPTGTAAGTPAPAAGGGSLPAAAPDATPDLTAGPGGAPAAPGAAGDPVGRRARLGWLRGAGVTDPAGGTAWGLRRVRSGVVVGVFWGVAVVQLVAVGGDFGVVRGVSKGLLMPVLALWVWGWRGPRGLVWGLGWGWGGDVLLEVGGTVAFLAGMGCFAAGHVCYLRLFRRYGGFGGPRAAVRVRCSAYAVVCVVLVVLLWPGLDPGMRVPVALYSLLLTAMAAGAYGLGAAARTGGALFLLSDSLIATDLADWPQLPGPGVWVMATYAAGQMLLALGVLRASGGGPRAGRRGSGEGEVPGPASARAVPGAAAGAGQR
;
A
#
# COMPACT_ATOMS: atom_id res chain seq x y z
N MET A 1 20.26 -87.42 -37.23
CA MET A 1 21.04 -86.88 -38.36
C MET A 1 21.48 -85.49 -37.96
N THR A 2 22.77 -85.29 -37.68
CA THR A 2 23.40 -83.99 -37.33
C THR A 2 24.07 -83.40 -38.57
N PRO A 3 24.42 -82.09 -38.60
CA PRO A 3 25.76 -81.66 -38.17
C PRO A 3 25.71 -80.27 -37.41
N PRO A 4 26.75 -79.42 -37.30
CA PRO A 4 27.49 -79.35 -36.02
C PRO A 4 27.95 -77.93 -35.55
N ASP A 5 28.76 -77.89 -34.48
CA ASP A 5 29.82 -76.94 -34.05
C ASP A 5 29.65 -75.41 -34.27
N SER A 6 29.92 -74.55 -33.27
CA SER A 6 31.27 -74.21 -32.74
C SER A 6 31.14 -72.98 -31.80
N ALA A 7 32.08 -72.55 -30.93
CA ALA A 7 33.26 -73.14 -30.28
C ALA A 7 33.69 -72.18 -29.11
N GLY A 8 34.61 -72.60 -28.23
CA GLY A 8 35.30 -71.69 -27.27
C GLY A 8 35.33 -72.16 -25.81
N GLY A 9 36.53 -72.28 -25.23
CA GLY A 9 36.78 -72.76 -23.85
C GLY A 9 37.06 -71.67 -22.80
N PRO A 10 37.43 -72.06 -21.57
CA PRO A 10 37.23 -71.23 -20.37
C PRO A 10 38.50 -70.61 -19.75
N ALA A 11 38.29 -69.64 -18.85
CA ALA A 11 39.27 -69.19 -17.86
C ALA A 11 38.60 -68.90 -16.49
N THR A 12 38.79 -69.84 -15.55
CA THR A 12 39.33 -69.64 -14.18
C THR A 12 39.12 -68.29 -13.45
N GLY A 13 38.50 -68.35 -12.26
CA GLY A 13 38.55 -67.29 -11.20
C GLY A 13 39.85 -67.38 -10.36
N PRO A 14 39.85 -67.15 -9.02
CA PRO A 14 38.79 -66.73 -8.07
C PRO A 14 38.92 -65.21 -7.74
N GLY A 15 38.18 -64.55 -6.84
CA GLY A 15 37.23 -64.94 -5.79
C GLY A 15 37.68 -64.37 -4.43
N GLY A 16 36.89 -63.49 -3.82
CA GLY A 16 37.22 -62.81 -2.56
C GLY A 16 35.96 -62.23 -1.90
N ALA A 17 35.73 -62.59 -0.64
CA ALA A 17 34.54 -62.27 0.15
C ALA A 17 34.93 -61.74 1.55
N PRO A 18 34.03 -61.08 2.30
CA PRO A 18 34.42 -60.08 3.30
C PRO A 18 34.64 -60.63 4.72
N THR A 19 35.34 -59.84 5.54
CA THR A 19 35.44 -59.99 7.00
C THR A 19 35.37 -58.63 7.71
N ALA A 20 35.03 -58.66 9.00
CA ALA A 20 34.98 -57.55 9.95
C ALA A 20 35.29 -58.14 11.36
N PRO A 21 35.02 -57.46 12.48
CA PRO A 21 35.38 -56.10 12.91
C PRO A 21 36.46 -56.13 14.04
N GLY A 22 36.86 -54.98 14.59
CA GLY A 22 37.73 -54.90 15.78
C GLY A 22 37.71 -53.52 16.45
N ALA A 23 38.03 -53.45 17.74
CA ALA A 23 37.99 -52.23 18.56
C ALA A 23 38.98 -52.28 19.74
N SER A 24 39.40 -51.12 20.31
CA SER A 24 39.68 -50.87 21.75
C SER A 24 40.45 -49.55 22.01
N ALA A 25 40.17 -48.90 23.16
CA ALA A 25 41.00 -47.93 23.91
C ALA A 25 41.38 -46.58 23.21
N ASP A 26 41.68 -45.46 23.89
CA ASP A 26 42.11 -45.22 25.29
C ASP A 26 41.60 -43.88 25.91
N GLY A 27 41.83 -43.67 27.22
CA GLY A 27 41.64 -42.41 27.99
C GLY A 27 41.51 -42.67 29.51
N PRO A 28 41.32 -41.68 30.43
CA PRO A 28 41.41 -40.21 30.37
C PRO A 28 42.60 -39.71 31.28
N PRO A 29 42.56 -38.73 32.25
CA PRO A 29 41.52 -38.38 33.25
C PRO A 29 41.24 -36.85 33.45
N ALA A 30 40.54 -36.47 34.54
CA ALA A 30 39.84 -35.18 34.74
C ALA A 30 40.39 -34.26 35.87
N ALA A 31 39.99 -32.97 35.84
CA ALA A 31 39.75 -32.05 36.99
C ALA A 31 39.28 -30.66 36.46
N GLY A 32 38.41 -29.86 37.10
CA GLY A 32 37.59 -30.02 38.31
C GLY A 32 36.65 -28.81 38.56
N THR A 33 35.72 -28.93 39.52
CA THR A 33 34.84 -27.88 40.13
C THR A 33 35.16 -27.77 41.65
N PRO A 34 34.52 -26.94 42.54
CA PRO A 34 33.33 -26.05 42.45
C PRO A 34 33.71 -24.54 42.71
N THR A 35 33.03 -23.59 43.42
CA THR A 35 31.90 -23.55 44.39
C THR A 35 31.32 -22.13 44.61
N GLY A 36 30.01 -22.03 44.92
CA GLY A 36 29.39 -20.89 45.65
C GLY A 36 29.10 -19.59 44.86
N THR A 37 28.24 -18.65 45.28
CA THR A 37 27.32 -18.53 46.45
C THR A 37 26.25 -17.46 46.03
N ALA A 38 24.97 -17.76 45.85
CA ALA A 38 23.85 -17.85 46.83
C ALA A 38 23.44 -16.54 47.54
N ALA A 39 22.11 -16.36 47.70
CA ALA A 39 21.35 -15.25 48.33
C ALA A 39 21.39 -13.86 47.62
N GLY A 40 20.30 -13.06 47.64
CA GLY A 40 18.96 -13.33 48.18
C GLY A 40 17.95 -12.20 47.92
N THR A 41 16.66 -12.47 48.12
CA THR A 41 15.56 -11.47 48.10
C THR A 41 15.46 -10.79 49.48
N PRO A 42 15.01 -9.52 49.57
CA PRO A 42 13.61 -9.32 50.00
C PRO A 42 12.89 -8.11 49.36
N ALA A 43 11.56 -8.17 49.34
CA ALA A 43 10.67 -6.99 49.41
C ALA A 43 10.18 -6.85 50.87
N PRO A 44 9.64 -5.70 51.35
CA PRO A 44 8.20 -5.41 51.16
C PRO A 44 7.84 -3.90 51.23
N ALA A 45 6.60 -3.59 51.65
CA ALA A 45 5.95 -2.28 51.88
C ALA A 45 5.53 -1.53 50.59
N ALA A 46 4.27 -1.23 50.28
CA ALA A 46 2.98 -1.11 51.01
C ALA A 46 2.70 0.28 51.64
N GLY A 47 1.58 0.88 51.18
CA GLY A 47 1.06 2.20 51.53
C GLY A 47 0.42 2.86 50.30
N GLY A 48 -0.71 3.56 50.39
CA GLY A 48 -1.56 3.80 51.56
C GLY A 48 -2.22 5.18 51.50
N GLY A 49 -3.48 5.22 51.07
CA GLY A 49 -4.30 6.45 50.93
C GLY A 49 -4.68 6.75 49.48
N SER A 50 -5.81 7.34 49.13
CA SER A 50 -7.07 7.70 49.79
C SER A 50 -7.66 8.81 48.90
N LEU A 51 -8.92 8.72 48.49
CA LEU A 51 -9.63 9.80 47.79
C LEU A 51 -9.79 11.03 48.71
N PRO A 52 -10.12 12.20 48.15
CA PRO A 52 -11.53 12.57 48.17
C PRO A 52 -12.07 13.02 46.80
N ALA A 53 -13.39 13.14 46.70
CA ALA A 53 -14.10 13.71 45.57
C ALA A 53 -14.75 15.05 45.93
N ALA A 54 -14.84 15.98 44.99
CA ALA A 54 -15.79 17.09 45.01
C ALA A 54 -15.98 17.70 43.61
N ALA A 55 -17.24 18.00 43.28
CA ALA A 55 -17.67 19.01 42.31
C ALA A 55 -18.35 20.15 43.14
N PRO A 56 -19.02 21.20 42.60
CA PRO A 56 -19.36 21.47 41.19
C PRO A 56 -19.23 22.96 40.76
N ASP A 57 -19.92 23.31 39.67
CA ASP A 57 -20.54 24.59 39.31
C ASP A 57 -19.79 25.93 39.34
N ALA A 58 -19.75 26.58 38.16
CA ALA A 58 -19.86 28.04 38.02
C ALA A 58 -20.25 28.42 36.57
N THR A 59 -21.56 28.49 36.27
CA THR A 59 -22.08 29.34 35.18
C THR A 59 -22.30 30.76 35.70
N PRO A 60 -22.26 31.76 34.80
CA PRO A 60 -23.32 32.77 34.83
C PRO A 60 -24.03 32.90 33.48
N ASP A 61 -25.23 33.48 33.52
CA ASP A 61 -26.22 33.59 32.44
C ASP A 61 -26.60 35.07 32.21
N LEU A 62 -27.39 35.33 31.15
CA LEU A 62 -28.04 36.62 30.79
C LEU A 62 -27.06 37.69 30.22
N THR A 63 -27.47 38.67 29.41
CA THR A 63 -28.81 39.23 29.12
C THR A 63 -29.09 39.48 27.61
N ALA A 64 -30.35 39.83 27.31
CA ALA A 64 -30.88 40.34 26.02
C ALA A 64 -30.21 41.66 25.52
N GLY A 65 -30.50 42.22 24.33
CA GLY A 65 -31.62 41.98 23.40
C GLY A 65 -31.49 42.68 22.02
N PRO A 66 -32.57 42.80 21.22
CA PRO A 66 -32.49 43.02 19.76
C PRO A 66 -32.88 44.42 19.22
N GLY A 67 -32.44 44.71 17.99
CA GLY A 67 -32.86 45.85 17.15
C GLY A 67 -31.68 46.50 16.41
N GLY A 68 -31.77 46.99 15.17
CA GLY A 68 -32.87 46.96 14.19
C GLY A 68 -32.36 47.47 12.81
N ALA A 69 -33.13 47.25 11.74
CA ALA A 69 -32.75 47.70 10.38
C ALA A 69 -33.45 49.00 9.97
N PRO A 70 -32.86 49.78 9.04
CA PRO A 70 -33.70 50.47 8.06
C PRO A 70 -33.16 50.49 6.61
N ALA A 71 -34.11 50.35 5.68
CA ALA A 71 -34.28 51.03 4.38
C ALA A 71 -33.11 51.20 3.37
N ALA A 72 -33.47 51.02 2.10
CA ALA A 72 -32.70 51.47 0.93
C ALA A 72 -33.51 52.44 0.06
N PRO A 73 -32.86 53.41 -0.59
CA PRO A 73 -33.21 53.91 -1.91
C PRO A 73 -32.04 53.72 -2.91
N GLY A 74 -32.17 53.89 -4.22
CA GLY A 74 -33.31 54.27 -5.06
C GLY A 74 -32.92 54.15 -6.54
N ALA A 75 -33.86 54.26 -7.49
CA ALA A 75 -33.63 53.90 -8.90
C ALA A 75 -33.17 55.07 -9.81
N ALA A 76 -32.13 54.83 -10.61
CA ALA A 76 -31.71 55.56 -11.81
C ALA A 76 -30.78 54.66 -12.65
N GLY A 77 -30.58 54.82 -13.96
CA GLY A 77 -31.17 55.81 -14.87
C GLY A 77 -30.50 55.92 -16.25
N ASP A 78 -30.10 54.79 -16.88
CA ASP A 78 -29.54 54.71 -18.26
C ASP A 78 -28.19 55.49 -18.47
N PRO A 79 -27.56 55.61 -19.67
CA PRO A 79 -27.66 54.83 -20.92
C PRO A 79 -26.29 54.50 -21.59
N VAL A 80 -25.66 53.34 -21.33
CA VAL A 80 -24.45 52.89 -22.13
C VAL A 80 -24.52 51.42 -22.58
N GLY A 81 -25.72 50.86 -22.69
CA GLY A 81 -25.95 49.46 -23.12
C GLY A 81 -25.73 49.18 -24.62
N ARG A 82 -24.59 49.54 -25.24
CA ARG A 82 -24.42 49.40 -26.71
C ARG A 82 -23.04 49.03 -27.27
N ARG A 83 -22.05 48.56 -26.48
CA ARG A 83 -20.78 48.01 -27.01
C ARG A 83 -20.39 46.59 -26.57
N ALA A 84 -21.10 45.96 -25.64
CA ALA A 84 -20.76 44.63 -25.10
C ALA A 84 -21.36 43.42 -25.87
N ARG A 85 -21.87 43.59 -27.11
CA ARG A 85 -22.61 42.54 -27.85
C ARG A 85 -21.82 41.72 -28.88
N LEU A 86 -20.49 41.89 -28.99
CA LEU A 86 -19.64 41.14 -29.95
C LEU A 86 -18.48 40.36 -29.31
N GLY A 87 -18.51 40.09 -28.01
CA GLY A 87 -17.56 39.19 -27.33
C GLY A 87 -18.03 37.74 -27.18
N TRP A 88 -19.35 37.51 -27.13
CA TRP A 88 -19.93 36.25 -26.62
C TRP A 88 -20.13 35.14 -27.66
N LEU A 89 -19.79 35.37 -28.93
CA LEU A 89 -19.88 34.37 -30.01
C LEU A 89 -18.51 33.71 -30.35
N ARG A 90 -17.56 33.71 -29.40
CA ARG A 90 -16.29 32.95 -29.48
C ARG A 90 -16.05 31.97 -28.32
N GLY A 91 -17.10 31.64 -27.55
CA GLY A 91 -17.05 30.68 -26.44
C GLY A 91 -17.88 29.40 -26.63
N ALA A 92 -18.53 29.23 -27.79
CA ALA A 92 -19.35 28.04 -28.06
C ALA A 92 -18.49 26.85 -28.47
N GLY A 93 -18.69 25.71 -27.79
CA GLY A 93 -17.74 24.60 -27.72
C GLY A 93 -17.26 24.02 -29.05
N VAL A 94 -15.94 24.10 -29.27
CA VAL A 94 -15.20 23.03 -29.95
C VAL A 94 -14.80 22.01 -28.88
N THR A 95 -15.69 21.08 -28.58
CA THR A 95 -15.25 19.78 -28.05
C THR A 95 -14.50 19.09 -29.17
N ASP A 96 -13.17 18.99 -29.06
CA ASP A 96 -12.34 18.28 -30.03
C ASP A 96 -12.89 16.86 -30.25
N PRO A 97 -13.37 16.51 -31.47
CA PRO A 97 -13.92 15.19 -31.76
C PRO A 97 -12.85 14.09 -31.66
N ALA A 98 -11.57 14.40 -31.87
CA ALA A 98 -10.47 13.49 -31.61
C ALA A 98 -10.28 13.26 -30.09
N GLY A 99 -10.42 14.31 -29.28
CA GLY A 99 -10.43 14.25 -27.82
C GLY A 99 -11.51 13.29 -27.28
N GLY A 100 -12.75 13.44 -27.76
CA GLY A 100 -13.87 12.57 -27.38
C GLY A 100 -13.70 11.12 -27.82
N THR A 101 -13.43 10.88 -29.11
CA THR A 101 -13.26 9.52 -29.67
C THR A 101 -12.05 8.81 -29.06
N ALA A 102 -10.90 9.47 -28.94
CA ALA A 102 -9.70 8.88 -28.36
C ALA A 102 -9.85 8.65 -26.84
N TRP A 103 -10.65 9.45 -26.12
CA TRP A 103 -11.01 9.15 -24.72
C TRP A 103 -11.94 7.94 -24.60
N GLY A 104 -12.92 7.80 -25.50
CA GLY A 104 -13.75 6.61 -25.62
C GLY A 104 -12.93 5.35 -25.88
N LEU A 105 -12.03 5.39 -26.87
CA LEU A 105 -11.11 4.29 -27.19
C LEU A 105 -10.17 3.95 -26.01
N ARG A 106 -9.64 4.96 -25.30
CA ARG A 106 -8.85 4.75 -24.07
C ARG A 106 -9.67 4.09 -22.96
N ARG A 107 -10.94 4.48 -22.77
CA ARG A 107 -11.86 3.86 -21.81
C ARG A 107 -12.14 2.40 -22.15
N VAL A 108 -12.45 2.07 -23.40
CA VAL A 108 -12.70 0.68 -23.85
C VAL A 108 -11.44 -0.17 -23.68
N ARG A 109 -10.29 0.29 -24.20
CA ARG A 109 -9.01 -0.42 -24.04
C ARG A 109 -8.62 -0.61 -22.57
N SER A 110 -8.86 0.39 -21.71
CA SER A 110 -8.68 0.24 -20.27
C SER A 110 -9.60 -0.82 -19.66
N GLY A 111 -10.87 -0.89 -20.08
CA GLY A 111 -11.81 -1.91 -19.60
C GLY A 111 -11.33 -3.32 -19.94
N VAL A 112 -10.84 -3.51 -21.17
CA VAL A 112 -10.24 -4.78 -21.61
C VAL A 112 -9.04 -5.17 -20.75
N VAL A 113 -8.09 -4.27 -20.49
CA VAL A 113 -6.90 -4.63 -19.68
C VAL A 113 -7.27 -4.93 -18.22
N VAL A 114 -8.29 -4.28 -17.64
CA VAL A 114 -8.82 -4.65 -16.31
C VAL A 114 -9.50 -6.02 -16.35
N GLY A 115 -10.24 -6.34 -17.41
CA GLY A 115 -10.81 -7.67 -17.63
C GLY A 115 -9.73 -8.76 -17.74
N VAL A 116 -8.65 -8.49 -18.47
CA VAL A 116 -7.49 -9.39 -18.57
C VAL A 116 -6.82 -9.58 -17.21
N PHE A 117 -6.60 -8.50 -16.43
CA PHE A 117 -6.03 -8.61 -15.08
C PHE A 117 -6.87 -9.53 -14.19
N TRP A 118 -8.19 -9.36 -14.15
CA TRP A 118 -9.06 -10.20 -13.33
C TRP A 118 -9.21 -11.62 -13.89
N GLY A 119 -9.15 -11.82 -15.21
CA GLY A 119 -9.07 -13.14 -15.82
C GLY A 119 -7.80 -13.90 -15.40
N VAL A 120 -6.64 -13.24 -15.46
CA VAL A 120 -5.37 -13.79 -14.97
C VAL A 120 -5.42 -14.06 -13.46
N ALA A 121 -6.07 -13.19 -12.67
CA ALA A 121 -6.25 -13.42 -11.23
C ALA A 121 -7.16 -14.63 -10.93
N VAL A 122 -8.24 -14.84 -11.69
CA VAL A 122 -9.09 -16.04 -11.54
C VAL A 122 -8.32 -17.30 -11.94
N VAL A 123 -7.56 -17.27 -13.05
CA VAL A 123 -6.67 -18.37 -13.45
C VAL A 123 -5.63 -18.66 -12.35
N GLN A 124 -5.03 -17.63 -11.74
CA GLN A 124 -4.10 -17.80 -10.62
C GLN A 124 -4.75 -18.46 -9.41
N LEU A 125 -5.96 -18.06 -9.02
CA LEU A 125 -6.66 -18.64 -7.87
C LEU A 125 -7.02 -20.12 -8.10
N VAL A 126 -7.47 -20.47 -9.31
CA VAL A 126 -7.72 -21.86 -9.71
C VAL A 126 -6.40 -22.66 -9.77
N ALA A 127 -5.33 -22.07 -10.30
CA ALA A 127 -4.02 -22.73 -10.39
C ALA A 127 -3.37 -22.97 -9.02
N VAL A 128 -3.56 -22.07 -8.06
CA VAL A 128 -3.10 -22.26 -6.68
C VAL A 128 -3.99 -23.27 -5.94
N GLY A 129 -5.31 -23.21 -6.10
CA GLY A 129 -6.24 -24.14 -5.44
C GLY A 129 -6.20 -25.58 -5.98
N GLY A 130 -5.81 -25.78 -7.25
CA GLY A 130 -5.64 -27.09 -7.89
C GLY A 130 -4.19 -27.55 -8.04
N ASP A 131 -3.23 -26.88 -7.41
CA ASP A 131 -1.78 -27.14 -7.46
C ASP A 131 -1.16 -27.23 -8.88
N PHE A 132 -1.71 -26.49 -9.85
CA PHE A 132 -1.24 -26.49 -11.23
C PHE A 132 0.03 -25.64 -11.41
N GLY A 133 1.17 -26.14 -10.93
CA GLY A 133 2.44 -25.41 -10.79
C GLY A 133 2.88 -24.54 -11.98
N VAL A 134 2.86 -25.07 -13.22
CA VAL A 134 3.23 -24.30 -14.42
C VAL A 134 2.26 -23.13 -14.66
N VAL A 135 0.95 -23.36 -14.49
CA VAL A 135 -0.07 -22.32 -14.66
C VAL A 135 0.06 -21.27 -13.55
N ARG A 136 0.31 -21.69 -12.30
CA ARG A 136 0.57 -20.83 -11.14
C ARG A 136 1.76 -19.89 -11.37
N GLY A 137 2.90 -20.40 -11.83
CA GLY A 137 4.07 -19.57 -12.12
C GLY A 137 3.79 -18.55 -13.23
N VAL A 138 3.18 -18.99 -14.34
CA VAL A 138 2.87 -18.12 -15.49
C VAL A 138 1.84 -17.04 -15.16
N SER A 139 0.71 -17.40 -14.51
CA SER A 139 -0.33 -16.41 -14.21
C SER A 139 0.08 -15.43 -13.12
N LYS A 140 0.83 -15.85 -12.09
CA LYS A 140 1.47 -14.93 -11.13
C LYS A 140 2.40 -13.94 -11.83
N GLY A 141 3.30 -14.43 -12.67
CA GLY A 141 4.24 -13.62 -13.44
C GLY A 141 3.59 -12.63 -14.43
N LEU A 142 2.30 -12.80 -14.76
CA LEU A 142 1.56 -11.91 -15.65
C LEU A 142 0.76 -10.81 -14.92
N LEU A 143 0.42 -10.98 -13.63
CA LEU A 143 -0.44 -10.04 -12.89
C LEU A 143 0.13 -8.61 -12.88
N MET A 144 1.36 -8.44 -12.40
CA MET A 144 1.97 -7.11 -12.26
C MET A 144 2.30 -6.44 -13.60
N PRO A 145 2.82 -7.14 -14.63
CA PRO A 145 2.97 -6.57 -15.98
C PRO A 145 1.66 -6.09 -16.61
N VAL A 146 0.56 -6.86 -16.50
CA VAL A 146 -0.76 -6.45 -17.01
C VAL A 146 -1.27 -5.20 -16.26
N LEU A 147 -1.08 -5.13 -14.94
CA LEU A 147 -1.44 -3.96 -14.14
C LEU A 147 -0.57 -2.73 -14.48
N ALA A 148 0.73 -2.93 -14.75
CA ALA A 148 1.64 -1.87 -15.18
C ALA A 148 1.26 -1.31 -16.56
N LEU A 149 0.85 -2.17 -17.50
CA LEU A 149 0.32 -1.76 -18.81
C LEU A 149 -0.99 -0.95 -18.68
N TRP A 150 -1.88 -1.32 -17.74
CA TRP A 150 -3.08 -0.53 -17.44
C TRP A 150 -2.73 0.87 -16.90
N VAL A 151 -1.80 0.95 -15.95
CA VAL A 151 -1.28 2.22 -15.41
C VAL A 151 -0.66 3.09 -16.51
N TRP A 152 0.13 2.48 -17.40
CA TRP A 152 0.74 3.17 -18.54
C TRP A 152 -0.30 3.70 -19.54
N GLY A 153 -1.37 2.93 -19.81
CA GLY A 153 -2.49 3.33 -20.65
C GLY A 153 -3.25 4.58 -20.15
N TRP A 154 -3.33 4.75 -18.83
CA TRP A 154 -3.85 5.97 -18.18
C TRP A 154 -2.83 7.12 -18.09
N ARG A 155 -1.62 6.96 -18.65
CA ARG A 155 -0.48 7.88 -18.50
C ARG A 155 -0.13 8.14 -17.02
N GLY A 156 -0.25 7.09 -16.20
CA GLY A 156 0.04 7.12 -14.77
C GLY A 156 1.49 7.51 -14.46
N PRO A 157 1.79 7.86 -13.19
CA PRO A 157 3.12 8.31 -12.80
C PRO A 157 4.13 7.18 -12.98
N ARG A 158 5.26 7.46 -13.66
CA ARG A 158 6.33 6.48 -13.93
C ARG A 158 6.79 5.70 -12.68
N GLY A 159 6.78 6.34 -11.51
CA GLY A 159 7.11 5.68 -10.24
C GLY A 159 6.18 4.54 -9.85
N LEU A 160 4.91 4.55 -10.29
CA LEU A 160 3.96 3.45 -10.06
C LEU A 160 4.27 2.26 -10.99
N VAL A 161 4.63 2.55 -12.24
CA VAL A 161 5.07 1.55 -13.22
C VAL A 161 6.36 0.87 -12.71
N TRP A 162 7.32 1.65 -12.18
CA TRP A 162 8.49 1.09 -11.51
C TRP A 162 8.14 0.30 -10.25
N GLY A 163 7.21 0.76 -9.41
CA GLY A 163 6.76 0.03 -8.23
C GLY A 163 6.14 -1.33 -8.56
N LEU A 164 5.34 -1.40 -9.64
CA LEU A 164 4.77 -2.64 -10.16
C LEU A 164 5.82 -3.54 -10.84
N GLY A 165 6.82 -2.96 -11.52
CA GLY A 165 7.95 -3.72 -12.06
C GLY A 165 8.84 -4.34 -10.97
N TRP A 166 9.03 -3.63 -9.86
CA TRP A 166 9.68 -4.19 -8.67
C TRP A 166 8.82 -5.28 -7.99
N GLY A 167 7.49 -5.09 -7.93
CA GLY A 167 6.57 -6.14 -7.49
C GLY A 167 6.64 -7.41 -8.34
N TRP A 168 6.70 -7.25 -9.68
CA TRP A 168 6.90 -8.37 -10.61
C TRP A 168 8.24 -9.09 -10.38
N GLY A 169 9.34 -8.36 -10.17
CA GLY A 169 10.63 -8.95 -9.81
C GLY A 169 10.55 -9.75 -8.50
N GLY A 170 9.80 -9.24 -7.52
CA GLY A 170 9.49 -9.96 -6.28
C GLY A 170 8.69 -11.24 -6.51
N ASP A 171 7.60 -11.17 -7.29
CA ASP A 171 6.74 -12.31 -7.65
C ASP A 171 7.56 -13.46 -8.28
N VAL A 172 8.44 -13.13 -9.23
CA VAL A 172 9.31 -14.08 -9.94
C VAL A 172 10.36 -14.68 -9.00
N LEU A 173 11.04 -13.86 -8.19
CA LEU A 173 12.08 -14.34 -7.27
C LEU A 173 11.52 -15.24 -6.15
N LEU A 174 10.28 -15.02 -5.70
CA LEU A 174 9.63 -15.93 -4.75
C LEU A 174 9.35 -17.33 -5.33
N GLU A 175 9.03 -17.45 -6.63
CA GLU A 175 8.79 -18.75 -7.27
C GLU A 175 10.07 -19.56 -7.54
N VAL A 176 11.27 -18.95 -7.44
CA VAL A 176 12.56 -19.66 -7.56
C VAL A 176 12.85 -20.53 -6.32
N GLY A 177 12.34 -20.12 -5.15
CA GLY A 177 12.53 -20.82 -3.88
C GLY A 177 13.91 -20.66 -3.24
N GLY A 178 14.00 -21.06 -1.96
CA GLY A 178 15.22 -20.95 -1.15
C GLY A 178 15.48 -19.54 -0.59
N THR A 179 16.17 -19.48 0.55
CA THR A 179 16.30 -18.27 1.39
C THR A 179 16.92 -17.07 0.65
N VAL A 180 17.88 -17.30 -0.25
CA VAL A 180 18.53 -16.22 -1.02
C VAL A 180 17.56 -15.59 -2.03
N ALA A 181 16.79 -16.39 -2.76
CA ALA A 181 15.80 -15.87 -3.70
C ALA A 181 14.62 -15.22 -2.96
N PHE A 182 14.20 -15.78 -1.83
CA PHE A 182 13.21 -15.18 -0.95
C PHE A 182 13.63 -13.78 -0.46
N LEU A 183 14.85 -13.64 0.08
CA LEU A 183 15.38 -12.35 0.54
C LEU A 183 15.58 -11.35 -0.61
N ALA A 184 15.99 -11.81 -1.79
CA ALA A 184 16.06 -10.96 -2.99
C ALA A 184 14.67 -10.48 -3.43
N GLY A 185 13.66 -11.37 -3.42
CA GLY A 185 12.27 -11.04 -3.74
C GLY A 185 11.67 -10.05 -2.74
N MET A 186 11.89 -10.26 -1.44
CA MET A 186 11.55 -9.30 -0.37
C MET A 186 12.22 -7.94 -0.60
N GLY A 187 13.49 -7.93 -1.03
CA GLY A 187 14.22 -6.71 -1.43
C GLY A 187 13.58 -6.00 -2.63
N CYS A 188 13.11 -6.73 -3.64
CA CYS A 188 12.36 -6.18 -4.76
C CYS A 188 11.01 -5.59 -4.30
N PHE A 189 10.21 -6.30 -3.50
CA PHE A 189 8.97 -5.74 -2.94
C PHE A 189 9.25 -4.48 -2.08
N ALA A 190 10.33 -4.47 -1.30
CA ALA A 190 10.74 -3.28 -0.54
C ALA A 190 11.08 -2.08 -1.45
N ALA A 191 11.76 -2.30 -2.58
CA ALA A 191 11.97 -1.25 -3.58
C ALA A 191 10.63 -0.74 -4.16
N GLY A 192 9.68 -1.65 -4.38
CA GLY A 192 8.29 -1.33 -4.75
C GLY A 192 7.58 -0.45 -3.71
N HIS A 193 7.69 -0.77 -2.42
CA HIS A 193 7.11 0.00 -1.32
C HIS A 193 7.73 1.39 -1.17
N VAL A 194 9.05 1.52 -1.42
CA VAL A 194 9.72 2.82 -1.49
C VAL A 194 9.21 3.65 -2.67
N CYS A 195 8.93 3.03 -3.83
CA CYS A 195 8.25 3.70 -4.95
C CYS A 195 6.83 4.17 -4.56
N TYR A 196 6.01 3.32 -3.95
CA TYR A 196 4.68 3.68 -3.45
C TYR A 196 4.72 4.83 -2.42
N LEU A 197 5.58 4.74 -1.40
CA LEU A 197 5.75 5.77 -0.37
C LEU A 197 6.14 7.14 -0.95
N ARG A 198 7.05 7.17 -1.95
CA ARG A 198 7.42 8.41 -2.66
C ARG A 198 6.22 9.02 -3.39
N LEU A 199 5.35 8.21 -3.98
CA LEU A 199 4.11 8.66 -4.63
C LEU A 199 3.08 9.14 -3.60
N PHE A 200 2.87 8.42 -2.49
CA PHE A 200 1.95 8.80 -1.44
C PHE A 200 2.35 10.14 -0.80
N ARG A 201 3.65 10.34 -0.53
CA ARG A 201 4.18 11.64 -0.06
C ARG A 201 3.95 12.75 -1.09
N ARG A 202 4.16 12.47 -2.39
CA ARG A 202 3.93 13.44 -3.49
C ARG A 202 2.45 13.84 -3.64
N TYR A 203 1.52 12.90 -3.46
CA TYR A 203 0.09 13.09 -3.73
C TYR A 203 -0.76 13.26 -2.46
N GLY A 204 -0.15 13.64 -1.33
CA GLY A 204 -0.89 14.04 -0.12
C GLY A 204 -1.31 12.91 0.83
N GLY A 205 -0.88 11.67 0.61
CA GLY A 205 -1.14 10.52 1.51
C GLY A 205 -0.60 10.70 2.93
N PHE A 206 0.40 11.59 3.13
CA PHE A 206 0.89 12.03 4.45
C PHE A 206 0.41 13.45 4.85
N GLY A 207 -0.50 14.05 4.08
CA GLY A 207 -1.12 15.34 4.37
C GLY A 207 -2.35 15.25 5.28
N GLY A 208 -2.98 16.41 5.49
CA GLY A 208 -4.12 16.62 6.39
C GLY A 208 -3.72 17.15 7.77
N PRO A 209 -4.68 17.29 8.71
CA PRO A 209 -4.42 17.80 10.06
C PRO A 209 -3.39 16.93 10.81
N ARG A 210 -2.38 17.55 11.42
CA ARG A 210 -1.23 16.85 12.05
C ARG A 210 -1.66 15.78 13.06
N ALA A 211 -2.73 16.00 13.81
CA ALA A 211 -3.31 15.01 14.73
C ALA A 211 -3.78 13.75 14.00
N ALA A 212 -4.57 13.88 12.93
CA ALA A 212 -5.06 12.75 12.13
C ALA A 212 -3.92 11.99 11.42
N VAL A 213 -2.83 12.67 11.04
CA VAL A 213 -1.61 12.03 10.52
C VAL A 213 -0.92 11.21 11.62
N ARG A 214 -0.76 11.79 12.83
CA ARG A 214 -0.17 11.08 13.98
C ARG A 214 -0.98 9.84 14.36
N VAL A 215 -2.31 9.96 14.49
CA VAL A 215 -3.20 8.84 14.85
C VAL A 215 -3.09 7.69 13.85
N ARG A 216 -3.15 7.94 12.52
CA ARG A 216 -3.02 6.84 11.55
C ARG A 216 -1.62 6.20 11.57
N CYS A 217 -0.55 7.00 11.68
CA CYS A 217 0.80 6.47 11.74
C CYS A 217 1.07 5.68 13.03
N SER A 218 0.55 6.12 14.19
CA SER A 218 0.68 5.36 15.44
C SER A 218 -0.14 4.07 15.42
N ALA A 219 -1.34 4.08 14.82
CA ALA A 219 -2.13 2.85 14.65
C ALA A 219 -1.40 1.80 13.80
N TYR A 220 -0.84 2.19 12.65
CA TYR A 220 -0.04 1.26 11.83
C TYR A 220 1.30 0.87 12.48
N ALA A 221 1.90 1.73 13.32
CA ALA A 221 3.08 1.37 14.11
C ALA A 221 2.74 0.33 15.20
N VAL A 222 1.58 0.44 15.87
CA VAL A 222 1.09 -0.59 16.80
C VAL A 222 0.84 -1.90 16.06
N VAL A 223 0.20 -1.87 14.88
CA VAL A 223 0.04 -3.07 14.04
C VAL A 223 1.40 -3.68 13.66
N CYS A 224 2.40 -2.87 13.31
CA CYS A 224 3.76 -3.36 13.04
C CYS A 224 4.39 -4.05 14.26
N VAL A 225 4.30 -3.43 15.45
CA VAL A 225 4.86 -4.01 16.69
C VAL A 225 4.14 -5.30 17.06
N VAL A 226 2.81 -5.33 16.98
CA VAL A 226 2.01 -6.53 17.28
C VAL A 226 2.34 -7.67 16.31
N LEU A 227 2.40 -7.41 15.00
CA LEU A 227 2.79 -8.41 14.01
C LEU A 227 4.21 -8.95 14.28
N VAL A 228 5.19 -8.06 14.44
CA VAL A 228 6.59 -8.48 14.66
C VAL A 228 6.75 -9.27 15.96
N VAL A 229 6.11 -8.85 17.07
CA VAL A 229 6.18 -9.56 18.35
C VAL A 229 5.51 -10.94 18.29
N LEU A 230 4.37 -11.05 17.61
CA LEU A 230 3.65 -12.32 17.46
C LEU A 230 4.39 -13.34 16.58
N LEU A 231 5.06 -12.87 15.52
CA LEU A 231 5.83 -13.73 14.61
C LEU A 231 7.22 -14.09 15.16
N TRP A 232 7.82 -13.22 15.99
CA TRP A 232 9.20 -13.37 16.50
C TRP A 232 9.60 -14.76 17.04
N PRO A 233 8.80 -15.48 17.86
CA PRO A 233 9.21 -16.77 18.41
C PRO A 233 9.33 -17.86 17.35
N GLY A 234 8.45 -17.87 16.34
CA GLY A 234 8.43 -18.86 15.25
C GLY A 234 9.35 -18.51 14.09
N LEU A 235 9.67 -17.23 13.88
CA LEU A 235 10.61 -16.82 12.85
C LEU A 235 12.02 -17.37 13.10
N ASP A 236 12.62 -17.90 12.04
CA ASP A 236 14.03 -18.29 11.94
C ASP A 236 14.97 -17.14 12.41
N PRO A 237 16.06 -17.40 13.16
CA PRO A 237 16.91 -16.34 13.70
C PRO A 237 17.47 -15.36 12.66
N GLY A 238 17.81 -15.86 11.47
CA GLY A 238 18.26 -15.04 10.34
C GLY A 238 17.14 -14.22 9.66
N MET A 239 15.88 -14.63 9.80
CA MET A 239 14.72 -14.00 9.16
C MET A 239 14.06 -12.93 10.02
N ARG A 240 14.24 -12.95 11.35
CA ARG A 240 13.68 -11.96 12.31
C ARG A 240 13.95 -10.50 11.91
N VAL A 241 15.19 -10.17 11.59
CA VAL A 241 15.57 -8.78 11.22
C VAL A 241 15.04 -8.39 9.83
N PRO A 242 15.22 -9.19 8.76
CA PRO A 242 14.56 -8.94 7.47
C PRO A 242 13.04 -8.74 7.57
N VAL A 243 12.33 -9.64 8.25
CA VAL A 243 10.86 -9.57 8.40
C VAL A 243 10.43 -8.35 9.22
N ALA A 244 11.15 -7.98 10.28
CA ALA A 244 10.85 -6.78 11.05
C ALA A 244 11.06 -5.48 10.25
N LEU A 245 12.16 -5.36 9.50
CA LEU A 245 12.44 -4.21 8.63
C LEU A 245 11.42 -4.11 7.48
N TYR A 246 11.06 -5.25 6.88
CA TYR A 246 10.04 -5.31 5.84
C TYR A 246 8.65 -4.94 6.38
N SER A 247 8.26 -5.45 7.55
CA SER A 247 6.99 -5.14 8.22
C SER A 247 6.84 -3.64 8.53
N LEU A 248 7.92 -2.99 8.96
CA LEU A 248 7.96 -1.53 9.18
C LEU A 248 7.73 -0.74 7.89
N LEU A 249 8.37 -1.16 6.79
CA LEU A 249 8.21 -0.53 5.49
C LEU A 249 6.80 -0.74 4.90
N LEU A 250 6.26 -1.96 5.04
CA LEU A 250 4.94 -2.38 4.60
C LEU A 250 3.82 -1.64 5.35
N THR A 251 3.90 -1.55 6.68
CA THR A 251 2.92 -0.80 7.50
C THR A 251 3.02 0.71 7.28
N ALA A 252 4.22 1.26 7.06
CA ALA A 252 4.39 2.65 6.64
C ALA A 252 3.76 2.92 5.26
N MET A 253 3.90 1.98 4.31
CA MET A 253 3.25 2.03 2.99
C MET A 253 1.72 2.06 3.15
N ALA A 254 1.14 1.14 3.93
CA ALA A 254 -0.29 1.11 4.22
C ALA A 254 -0.79 2.41 4.91
N ALA A 255 -0.02 2.97 5.86
CA ALA A 255 -0.34 4.25 6.51
C ALA A 255 -0.36 5.45 5.54
N GLY A 256 0.53 5.45 4.54
CA GLY A 256 0.54 6.43 3.45
C GLY A 256 -0.63 6.25 2.48
N ALA A 257 -0.98 4.99 2.16
CA ALA A 257 -2.10 4.65 1.31
C ALA A 257 -3.45 5.05 1.94
N TYR A 258 -3.58 4.91 3.27
CA TYR A 258 -4.78 5.32 4.04
C TYR A 258 -5.20 6.78 3.79
N GLY A 259 -4.22 7.68 3.67
CA GLY A 259 -4.44 9.12 3.43
C GLY A 259 -4.78 9.48 1.97
N LEU A 260 -4.60 8.56 1.03
CA LEU A 260 -4.78 8.78 -0.41
C LEU A 260 -6.21 8.48 -0.91
N GLY A 261 -7.13 8.17 0.00
CA GLY A 261 -8.55 7.91 -0.27
C GLY A 261 -8.94 6.43 -0.20
N ALA A 262 -10.24 6.15 -0.26
CA ALA A 262 -10.82 4.83 0.05
C ALA A 262 -10.19 3.66 -0.73
N ALA A 263 -9.95 3.81 -2.04
CA ALA A 263 -9.34 2.76 -2.85
C ALA A 263 -7.91 2.43 -2.37
N ALA A 264 -7.05 3.43 -2.21
CA ALA A 264 -5.69 3.22 -1.71
C ALA A 264 -5.69 2.65 -0.27
N ARG A 265 -6.60 3.11 0.60
CA ARG A 265 -6.76 2.59 1.96
C ARG A 265 -7.08 1.10 1.98
N THR A 266 -8.12 0.67 1.26
CA THR A 266 -8.50 -0.74 1.18
C THR A 266 -7.42 -1.56 0.49
N GLY A 267 -6.79 -1.02 -0.56
CA GLY A 267 -5.67 -1.66 -1.24
C GLY A 267 -4.48 -1.92 -0.32
N GLY A 268 -4.04 -0.92 0.45
CA GLY A 268 -2.93 -1.03 1.39
C GLY A 268 -3.24 -1.94 2.59
N ALA A 269 -4.50 -2.00 3.04
CA ALA A 269 -4.93 -2.93 4.08
C ALA A 269 -4.96 -4.39 3.58
N LEU A 270 -5.47 -4.64 2.36
CA LEU A 270 -5.45 -5.97 1.74
C LEU A 270 -4.03 -6.42 1.41
N PHE A 271 -3.16 -5.49 0.98
CA PHE A 271 -1.75 -5.80 0.72
C PHE A 271 -0.99 -6.13 2.01
N LEU A 272 -1.20 -5.38 3.10
CA LEU A 272 -0.67 -5.71 4.42
C LEU A 272 -1.16 -7.09 4.89
N LEU A 273 -2.43 -7.46 4.63
CA LEU A 273 -2.98 -8.77 4.97
C LEU A 273 -2.34 -9.90 4.14
N SER A 274 -2.19 -9.73 2.82
CA SER A 274 -1.46 -10.65 1.92
C SER A 274 -0.08 -11.02 2.48
N ASP A 275 0.72 -9.99 2.75
CA ASP A 275 2.09 -10.18 3.23
C ASP A 275 2.15 -10.69 4.67
N SER A 276 1.14 -10.37 5.50
CA SER A 276 1.02 -10.95 6.85
C SER A 276 0.74 -12.44 6.80
N LEU A 277 -0.09 -12.93 5.87
CA LEU A 277 -0.34 -14.36 5.68
C LEU A 277 0.95 -15.09 5.28
N ILE A 278 1.72 -14.55 4.32
CA ILE A 278 3.06 -15.08 3.97
C ILE A 278 3.99 -15.07 5.20
N ALA A 279 3.94 -14.02 6.02
CA ALA A 279 4.77 -13.94 7.22
C ALA A 279 4.35 -14.93 8.34
N THR A 280 3.07 -15.34 8.41
CA THR A 280 2.63 -16.41 9.32
C THR A 280 3.14 -17.79 8.89
N ASP A 281 3.18 -18.07 7.58
CA ASP A 281 3.74 -19.30 7.02
C ASP A 281 5.25 -19.39 7.35
N LEU A 282 5.96 -18.27 7.22
CA LEU A 282 7.38 -18.11 7.61
C LEU A 282 7.67 -18.25 9.12
N ALA A 283 6.65 -18.31 9.97
CA ALA A 283 6.77 -18.37 11.43
C ALA A 283 6.16 -19.66 12.02
N ASP A 284 5.95 -20.69 11.20
CA ASP A 284 5.32 -21.98 11.58
C ASP A 284 3.93 -21.83 12.22
N TRP A 285 3.18 -20.77 11.90
CA TRP A 285 1.83 -20.58 12.42
C TRP A 285 0.81 -21.47 11.68
N PRO A 286 -0.22 -22.01 12.37
CA PRO A 286 -1.28 -22.81 11.75
C PRO A 286 -1.96 -22.09 10.58
N GLN A 287 -1.83 -22.65 9.38
CA GLN A 287 -2.34 -22.06 8.15
C GLN A 287 -3.84 -22.33 7.92
N LEU A 288 -4.50 -21.39 7.24
CA LEU A 288 -5.86 -21.58 6.73
C LEU A 288 -5.88 -22.59 5.58
N PRO A 289 -6.99 -23.35 5.36
CA PRO A 289 -7.14 -24.19 4.18
C PRO A 289 -6.93 -23.39 2.88
N GLY A 290 -5.99 -23.84 2.04
CA GLY A 290 -5.59 -23.16 0.80
C GLY A 290 -4.96 -21.78 1.03
N PRO A 291 -3.87 -21.65 1.81
CA PRO A 291 -3.37 -20.35 2.26
C PRO A 291 -2.96 -19.44 1.10
N GLY A 292 -2.34 -20.02 0.06
CA GLY A 292 -1.99 -19.31 -1.17
C GLY A 292 -3.17 -18.70 -1.92
N VAL A 293 -4.39 -19.25 -1.77
CA VAL A 293 -5.61 -18.68 -2.40
C VAL A 293 -5.96 -17.35 -1.71
N TRP A 294 -5.89 -17.31 -0.38
CA TRP A 294 -6.12 -16.10 0.40
C TRP A 294 -5.04 -15.04 0.18
N VAL A 295 -3.76 -15.45 0.10
CA VAL A 295 -2.64 -14.58 -0.30
C VAL A 295 -2.90 -13.99 -1.68
N MET A 296 -3.09 -14.80 -2.73
CA MET A 296 -3.23 -14.26 -4.10
C MET A 296 -4.50 -13.44 -4.31
N ALA A 297 -5.60 -13.75 -3.61
CA ALA A 297 -6.83 -12.95 -3.67
C ALA A 297 -6.66 -11.57 -3.03
N THR A 298 -6.04 -11.51 -1.85
CA THR A 298 -5.77 -10.24 -1.15
C THR A 298 -4.68 -9.42 -1.84
N TYR A 299 -3.65 -10.08 -2.39
CA TYR A 299 -2.60 -9.49 -3.24
C TYR A 299 -3.16 -8.81 -4.49
N ALA A 300 -3.91 -9.54 -5.32
CA ALA A 300 -4.43 -9.03 -6.59
C ALA A 300 -5.41 -7.87 -6.39
N ALA A 301 -6.32 -8.00 -5.42
CA ALA A 301 -7.23 -6.91 -5.03
C ALA A 301 -6.46 -5.71 -4.44
N GLY A 302 -5.47 -5.97 -3.59
CA GLY A 302 -4.59 -4.98 -2.98
C GLY A 302 -3.88 -4.10 -4.02
N GLN A 303 -3.12 -4.73 -4.92
CA GLN A 303 -2.37 -4.05 -5.97
C GLN A 303 -3.28 -3.26 -6.93
N MET A 304 -4.39 -3.83 -7.39
CA MET A 304 -5.36 -3.13 -8.25
C MET A 304 -5.93 -1.87 -7.57
N LEU A 305 -6.29 -1.96 -6.28
CA LEU A 305 -6.84 -0.86 -5.51
C LEU A 305 -5.79 0.21 -5.15
N LEU A 306 -4.54 -0.18 -4.88
CA LEU A 306 -3.40 0.73 -4.71
C LEU A 306 -3.12 1.51 -6.00
N ALA A 307 -3.00 0.81 -7.15
CA ALA A 307 -2.78 1.43 -8.45
C ALA A 307 -3.92 2.38 -8.84
N LEU A 308 -5.18 1.98 -8.65
CA LEU A 308 -6.36 2.82 -8.86
C LEU A 308 -6.37 4.05 -7.95
N GLY A 309 -5.97 3.90 -6.68
CA GLY A 309 -5.85 5.00 -5.73
C GLY A 309 -4.82 6.04 -6.16
N VAL A 310 -3.61 5.60 -6.54
CA VAL A 310 -2.56 6.47 -7.06
C VAL A 310 -2.97 7.16 -8.35
N LEU A 311 -3.57 6.44 -9.31
CA LEU A 311 -4.06 7.03 -10.56
C LEU A 311 -5.12 8.11 -10.34
N ARG A 312 -6.03 7.91 -9.37
CA ARG A 312 -7.03 8.91 -8.98
C ARG A 312 -6.37 10.16 -8.37
N ALA A 313 -5.43 9.98 -7.44
CA ALA A 313 -4.73 11.07 -6.77
C ALA A 313 -3.75 11.83 -7.70
N SER A 314 -3.15 11.15 -8.68
CA SER A 314 -2.32 11.79 -9.71
C SER A 314 -3.14 12.45 -10.83
N GLY A 315 -4.47 12.44 -10.76
CA GLY A 315 -5.38 12.99 -11.77
C GLY A 315 -5.41 12.26 -13.11
N GLY A 316 -4.71 11.13 -13.25
CA GLY A 316 -4.56 10.38 -14.51
C GLY A 316 -5.59 9.27 -14.71
N GLY A 317 -6.22 8.78 -13.64
CA GLY A 317 -7.15 7.64 -13.69
C GLY A 317 -8.56 7.95 -14.16
N PRO A 318 -9.42 6.91 -14.26
CA PRO A 318 -10.83 7.09 -14.56
C PRO A 318 -11.52 7.84 -13.41
N ARG A 319 -11.84 9.11 -13.66
CA ARG A 319 -12.63 9.93 -12.75
C ARG A 319 -14.02 9.30 -12.61
N ALA A 320 -14.37 8.89 -11.39
CA ALA A 320 -15.78 8.72 -11.04
C ALA A 320 -16.46 10.08 -11.22
N GLY A 321 -17.66 10.12 -11.81
CA GLY A 321 -18.33 11.37 -12.13
C GLY A 321 -18.56 12.20 -10.87
N ARG A 322 -17.99 13.42 -10.82
CA ARG A 322 -18.26 14.38 -9.74
C ARG A 322 -19.72 14.84 -9.87
N ARG A 323 -20.64 14.17 -9.18
CA ARG A 323 -21.97 14.74 -8.91
C ARG A 323 -21.75 16.10 -8.24
N GLY A 324 -22.39 17.15 -8.76
CA GLY A 324 -22.23 18.50 -8.25
C GLY A 324 -22.77 18.63 -6.84
N SER A 325 -22.03 19.32 -5.97
CA SER A 325 -22.44 19.74 -4.63
C SER A 325 -21.50 20.87 -4.19
N GLY A 326 -22.09 22.01 -3.83
CA GLY A 326 -21.46 23.22 -3.32
C GLY A 326 -20.54 24.01 -4.28
N GLU A 327 -20.58 25.34 -4.29
CA GLU A 327 -21.62 26.26 -3.79
C GLU A 327 -21.46 27.63 -4.47
N GLY A 328 -22.50 28.47 -4.44
CA GLY A 328 -22.52 29.79 -5.11
C GLY A 328 -21.98 30.92 -4.24
N GLU A 329 -20.68 30.93 -3.93
CA GLU A 329 -20.05 31.99 -3.13
C GLU A 329 -20.05 33.33 -3.90
N VAL A 330 -20.74 34.36 -3.39
CA VAL A 330 -20.75 35.72 -3.97
C VAL A 330 -19.89 36.64 -3.09
N PRO A 331 -18.73 37.13 -3.59
CA PRO A 331 -17.89 38.04 -2.82
C PRO A 331 -18.51 39.44 -2.72
N GLY A 332 -18.73 39.92 -1.50
CA GLY A 332 -19.12 41.31 -1.24
C GLY A 332 -17.97 42.29 -1.55
N PRO A 333 -18.26 43.53 -2.00
CA PRO A 333 -17.22 44.48 -2.39
C PRO A 333 -16.50 45.08 -1.16
N ALA A 334 -15.18 44.89 -1.09
CA ALA A 334 -14.33 45.56 -0.12
C ALA A 334 -14.11 47.03 -0.50
N SER A 335 -14.17 47.93 0.49
CA SER A 335 -14.06 49.38 0.31
C SER A 335 -12.66 49.84 -0.15
N ALA A 336 -12.59 50.53 -1.29
CA ALA A 336 -11.36 51.19 -1.74
C ALA A 336 -11.14 52.54 -1.03
N ARG A 337 -9.89 52.84 -0.65
CA ARG A 337 -9.49 54.13 -0.09
C ARG A 337 -9.52 55.23 -1.16
N ALA A 338 -9.93 56.44 -0.76
CA ALA A 338 -9.83 57.62 -1.61
C ALA A 338 -8.39 58.16 -1.67
N VAL A 339 -8.04 58.72 -2.84
CA VAL A 339 -6.88 59.60 -3.05
C VAL A 339 -7.43 60.81 -3.83
N PRO A 340 -7.12 62.07 -3.44
CA PRO A 340 -7.87 63.23 -3.91
C PRO A 340 -7.55 63.61 -5.37
N GLY A 341 -8.58 63.83 -6.17
CA GLY A 341 -8.49 64.54 -7.44
C GLY A 341 -8.66 66.05 -7.23
N ALA A 342 -7.81 66.85 -7.87
CA ALA A 342 -7.93 68.31 -7.82
C ALA A 342 -9.17 68.79 -8.60
N ALA A 343 -9.91 69.74 -8.02
CA ALA A 343 -10.99 70.45 -8.70
C ALA A 343 -10.55 71.88 -9.01
N ALA A 344 -10.62 72.28 -10.28
CA ALA A 344 -10.44 73.67 -10.69
C ALA A 344 -11.73 74.47 -10.43
N GLY A 345 -11.63 75.59 -9.72
CA GLY A 345 -12.72 76.54 -9.53
C GLY A 345 -12.49 77.79 -10.37
N ALA A 346 -13.31 78.02 -11.40
CA ALA A 346 -13.39 79.31 -12.08
C ALA A 346 -14.33 80.24 -11.29
N GLY A 347 -13.92 81.48 -11.00
CA GLY A 347 -14.60 82.28 -9.98
C GLY A 347 -14.26 83.77 -9.89
N GLN A 348 -14.31 84.48 -11.03
CA GLN A 348 -14.91 85.83 -11.11
C GLN A 348 -14.52 86.89 -10.06
N ARG A 349 -13.51 87.72 -10.37
CA ARG A 349 -13.65 89.19 -10.51
C ARG A 349 -12.43 89.82 -11.17
#